data_AF-A0A447TT21-F1
#
_entry.id   AF-A0A447TT21-F1
#
_cell.length_a   1.000
_cell.length_b   1.000
_cell.length_c   1.000
_cell.angle_alpha   90.00
_cell.angle_beta   90.00
_cell.angle_gamma   90.00
#
_symmetry.space_group_name_H-M   'P 1'
#
loop_
_entity.id
_entity.type
_entity.pdbx_description
1 polymer ?
#
loop_
_entity_poly.entity_id
_entity_poly.type
_entity_poly.pdbx_seq_one_letter_code
_entity_poly.pdbx_strand_id
1 'polypeptide(L)'
;MRWRKLLFASGRRDEGFAVLKQMAKSSTGRSAASAIWYQQIKDLPVSDASVKALQDYLTQFSEGDSVSAARAQLSEQQKTVSRSGVPCALAGHRGG
;
A
#
# COMPACT_ATOMS: atom_id res chain seq x y z
N MET A 1 -14.36 -15.03 3.95
CA MET A 1 -13.79 -13.87 4.68
C MET A 1 -14.40 -12.57 4.16
N ARG A 2 -15.42 -12.04 4.86
CA ARG A 2 -16.24 -10.88 4.42
C ARG A 2 -15.71 -9.52 4.91
N TRP A 3 -14.86 -9.54 5.94
CA TRP A 3 -14.31 -8.35 6.60
C TRP A 3 -13.44 -7.47 5.68
N ARG A 4 -12.78 -8.08 4.69
CA ARG A 4 -12.01 -7.35 3.66
C ARG A 4 -12.89 -6.40 2.84
N LYS A 5 -14.07 -6.84 2.37
CA LYS A 5 -14.90 -6.00 1.48
C LYS A 5 -15.49 -4.76 2.20
N LEU A 6 -15.70 -4.85 3.52
CA LEU A 6 -16.21 -3.73 4.33
C LEU A 6 -15.13 -2.72 4.70
N LEU A 7 -13.92 -3.16 5.05
CA LEU A 7 -12.81 -2.25 5.39
C LEU A 7 -12.36 -1.38 4.20
N PHE A 8 -12.29 -1.96 2.99
CA PHE A 8 -11.92 -1.22 1.79
C PHE A 8 -13.03 -0.27 1.29
N ALA A 9 -14.31 -0.55 1.61
CA ALA A 9 -15.44 0.32 1.28
C ALA A 9 -15.53 1.55 2.19
N SER A 10 -14.96 1.49 3.40
CA SER A 10 -14.99 2.60 4.38
C SER A 10 -13.71 3.46 4.40
N GLY A 11 -12.76 3.23 3.47
CA GLY A 11 -11.46 3.90 3.52
C GLY A 11 -10.52 3.39 4.62
N ARG A 12 -10.92 2.35 5.38
CA ARG A 12 -10.17 1.75 6.50
C ARG A 12 -9.11 0.76 6.02
N ARG A 13 -8.36 1.15 4.97
CA ARG A 13 -7.30 0.32 4.39
C ARG A 13 -6.17 0.09 5.40
N ASP A 14 -5.91 1.06 6.27
CA ASP A 14 -4.93 0.98 7.35
C ASP A 14 -5.21 -0.18 8.33
N GLU A 15 -6.47 -0.50 8.59
CA GLU A 15 -6.84 -1.64 9.45
C GLU A 15 -6.65 -2.99 8.76
N GLY A 16 -6.87 -3.06 7.44
CA GLY A 16 -6.53 -4.24 6.66
C GLY A 16 -5.03 -4.56 6.74
N PHE A 17 -4.19 -3.52 6.67
CA PHE A 17 -2.75 -3.66 6.86
C PHE A 17 -2.37 -3.98 8.31
N ALA A 18 -3.07 -3.45 9.31
CA ALA A 18 -2.84 -3.79 10.72
C ALA A 18 -3.05 -5.30 11.00
N VAL A 19 -4.09 -5.90 10.43
CA VAL A 19 -4.35 -7.34 10.53
C VAL A 19 -3.25 -8.15 9.83
N LEU A 20 -2.80 -7.72 8.64
CA LEU A 20 -1.68 -8.35 7.94
C LEU A 20 -0.36 -8.22 8.73
N LYS A 21 -0.15 -7.09 9.41
CA LYS A 21 0.99 -6.84 10.31
C LYS A 21 0.95 -7.78 11.51
N GLN A 22 -0.22 -8.00 12.09
CA GLN A 22 -0.42 -8.98 13.15
C GLN A 22 -0.18 -10.41 12.68
N MET A 23 -0.60 -10.77 11.46
CA MET A 23 -0.32 -12.09 10.88
C MET A 23 1.17 -12.28 10.55
N ALA A 24 1.86 -11.24 10.08
CA ALA A 24 3.29 -11.26 9.79
C ALA A 24 4.18 -11.38 11.05
N LYS A 25 3.64 -11.05 12.23
CA LYS A 25 4.26 -11.31 13.53
C LYS A 25 4.30 -12.79 13.88
N SER A 26 3.38 -13.61 13.35
CA SER A 26 3.42 -15.06 13.50
C SER A 26 4.29 -15.69 12.40
N SER A 27 5.39 -16.36 12.81
CA SER A 27 6.38 -16.96 11.91
C SER A 27 5.77 -17.99 10.94
N THR A 28 4.83 -18.83 11.41
CA THR A 28 4.16 -19.88 10.62
C THR A 28 3.42 -19.33 9.40
N GLY A 29 2.90 -18.11 9.48
CA GLY A 29 2.14 -17.47 8.41
C GLY A 29 2.91 -16.39 7.65
N ARG A 30 4.17 -16.10 8.02
CA ARG A 30 4.89 -14.92 7.53
C ARG A 30 5.04 -14.91 6.01
N SER A 31 5.44 -16.03 5.40
CA SER A 31 5.59 -16.12 3.93
C SER A 31 4.27 -15.97 3.19
N ALA A 32 3.19 -16.57 3.70
CA ALA A 32 1.84 -16.41 3.13
C ALA A 32 1.30 -14.98 3.31
N ALA A 33 1.50 -14.40 4.48
CA ALA A 33 1.15 -13.00 4.78
C ALA A 33 1.92 -12.03 3.87
N SER A 34 3.20 -12.31 3.62
CA SER A 34 4.04 -11.54 2.70
C SER A 34 3.47 -11.53 1.28
N ALA A 35 3.17 -12.72 0.74
CA ALA A 35 2.60 -12.86 -0.60
C ALA A 35 1.23 -12.16 -0.70
N ILE A 36 0.34 -12.35 0.28
CA ILE A 36 -0.98 -11.72 0.30
C ILE A 36 -0.86 -10.21 0.39
N TRP A 37 -0.02 -9.69 1.30
CA TRP A 37 0.19 -8.26 1.48
C TRP A 37 0.72 -7.61 0.20
N TYR A 38 1.77 -8.17 -0.39
CA TYR A 38 2.36 -7.62 -1.61
C TYR A 38 1.37 -7.65 -2.80
N GLN A 39 0.59 -8.73 -2.93
CA GLN A 39 -0.49 -8.78 -3.94
C GLN A 39 -1.51 -7.65 -3.76
N GLN A 40 -1.95 -7.36 -2.52
CA GLN A 40 -2.86 -6.24 -2.28
C GLN A 40 -2.29 -4.90 -2.73
N ILE A 41 -1.00 -4.67 -2.51
CA ILE A 41 -0.33 -3.44 -2.93
C ILE A 41 -0.26 -3.35 -4.46
N LYS A 42 -0.01 -4.47 -5.15
CA LYS A 42 -0.01 -4.52 -6.63
C LYS A 42 -1.37 -4.20 -7.24
N ASP A 43 -2.46 -4.59 -6.57
CA ASP A 43 -3.82 -4.27 -7.00
C ASP A 43 -4.19 -2.79 -6.76
N LEU A 44 -3.40 -2.05 -5.95
CA LEU A 44 -3.64 -0.63 -5.74
C LEU A 44 -3.13 0.19 -6.93
N PRO A 45 -3.88 1.23 -7.35
CA PRO A 45 -3.35 2.21 -8.29
C PRO A 45 -2.15 2.93 -7.65
N VAL A 46 -1.24 3.40 -8.51
CA VAL A 46 -0.08 4.18 -8.09
C VAL A 46 -0.57 5.49 -7.47
N SER A 47 -0.32 5.66 -6.17
CA SER A 47 -0.79 6.79 -5.34
C SER A 47 0.02 6.82 -4.04
N ASP A 48 -0.04 7.91 -3.29
CA ASP A 48 0.60 8.03 -1.97
C ASP A 48 0.24 6.87 -1.02
N ALA A 49 -1.00 6.38 -1.07
CA ALA A 49 -1.44 5.23 -0.28
C ALA A 49 -0.70 3.93 -0.63
N SER A 50 -0.40 3.70 -1.92
CA SER A 50 0.36 2.52 -2.36
C SER A 50 1.84 2.65 -1.96
N VAL A 51 2.40 3.85 -2.07
CA VAL A 51 3.77 4.17 -1.62
C VAL A 51 3.92 3.92 -0.11
N LYS A 52 2.97 4.41 0.70
CA LYS A 52 2.92 4.15 2.16
C LYS A 52 2.84 2.66 2.48
N ALA A 53 1.98 1.92 1.77
CA ALA A 53 1.80 0.49 1.98
C ALA A 53 3.07 -0.32 1.65
N LEU A 54 3.81 0.06 0.59
CA LEU A 54 5.10 -0.52 0.24
C LEU A 54 6.14 -0.27 1.33
N GLN A 55 6.24 0.95 1.88
CA GLN A 55 7.16 1.26 2.97
C GLN A 55 6.85 0.45 4.24
N ASP A 56 5.57 0.34 4.60
CA ASP A 56 5.12 -0.46 5.74
C ASP A 56 5.43 -1.96 5.55
N TYR A 57 5.23 -2.48 4.33
CA TYR A 57 5.60 -3.85 3.97
C TYR A 57 7.11 -4.09 4.13
N LEU A 58 7.96 -3.21 3.60
CA LEU A 58 9.42 -3.31 3.71
C LEU A 58 9.93 -3.15 5.15
N THR A 59 9.15 -2.51 6.02
CA THR A 59 9.44 -2.42 7.46
C THR A 59 9.12 -3.74 8.17
N GLN A 60 8.08 -4.44 7.73
CA GLN A 60 7.63 -5.68 8.35
C GLN A 60 8.35 -6.93 7.81
N PHE A 61 8.79 -6.88 6.54
CA PHE A 61 9.51 -7.94 5.84
C PHE A 61 10.83 -7.40 5.31
N SER A 62 11.93 -7.86 5.89
CA SER A 62 13.28 -7.44 5.48
C SER A 62 13.90 -8.32 4.39
N GLU A 63 13.37 -9.53 4.17
CA GLU A 63 13.96 -10.57 3.31
C GLU A 63 12.88 -11.35 2.54
N GLY A 64 13.27 -11.94 1.41
CA GLY A 64 12.41 -12.72 0.51
C GLY A 64 12.18 -12.05 -0.86
N ASP A 65 11.77 -12.83 -1.86
CA ASP A 65 11.63 -12.36 -3.25
C ASP A 65 10.68 -11.15 -3.41
N SER A 66 9.61 -11.13 -2.60
CA SER A 66 8.62 -10.05 -2.62
C SER A 66 9.17 -8.72 -2.07
N VAL A 67 10.22 -8.74 -1.23
CA VAL A 67 10.90 -7.53 -0.71
C VAL A 67 11.69 -6.83 -1.80
N SER A 68 12.43 -7.58 -2.61
CA SER A 68 13.15 -7.04 -3.77
C SER A 68 12.20 -6.39 -4.78
N ALA A 69 11.10 -7.07 -5.09
CA ALA A 69 10.07 -6.55 -5.99
C ALA A 69 9.36 -5.30 -5.41
N ALA A 70 9.05 -5.31 -4.11
CA ALA A 70 8.44 -4.17 -3.43
C ALA A 70 9.36 -2.93 -3.43
N ARG A 71 10.67 -3.09 -3.22
CA ARG A 71 11.63 -1.98 -3.30
C ARG A 71 11.71 -1.36 -4.69
N ALA A 72 11.77 -2.20 -5.73
CA ALA A 72 11.77 -1.73 -7.11
C ALA A 72 10.48 -0.97 -7.44
N GLN A 73 9.32 -1.55 -7.06
CA GLN A 73 8.02 -0.91 -7.26
C GLN A 73 7.89 0.41 -6.48
N LEU A 74 8.43 0.49 -5.25
CA LEU A 74 8.41 1.72 -4.45
C LEU A 74 9.15 2.85 -5.16
N SER A 75 10.33 2.57 -5.70
CA SER A 75 11.12 3.54 -6.46
C SER A 75 10.36 4.04 -7.69
N GLU A 76 9.76 3.13 -8.46
CA GLU A 76 8.96 3.49 -9.64
C GLU A 76 7.71 4.29 -9.28
N GLN A 77 6.97 3.85 -8.24
CA GLN A 77 5.78 4.57 -7.78
C GLN A 77 6.12 5.95 -7.26
N GLN A 78 7.23 6.13 -6.55
CA GLN A 78 7.66 7.43 -6.04
C GLN A 78 7.98 8.40 -7.18
N LYS A 79 8.60 7.93 -8.27
CA LYS A 79 8.82 8.74 -9.49
C LYS A 79 7.49 9.16 -10.13
N THR A 80 6.53 8.25 -10.24
CA THR A 80 5.23 8.52 -10.86
C THR A 80 4.33 9.41 -10.01
N VAL A 81 4.24 9.17 -8.69
CA VAL A 81 3.44 9.99 -7.77
C VAL A 81 3.98 11.43 -7.71
N SER A 82 5.30 11.61 -7.59
CA SER A 82 5.89 12.96 -7.64
C SER A 82 5.63 13.68 -8.96
N ARG A 83 5.43 12.95 -10.07
CA ARG A 83 5.06 13.50 -11.37
C ARG A 83 3.55 13.73 -11.50
N SER A 84 2.73 12.91 -10.84
CA SER A 84 1.26 13.01 -10.82
C SER A 84 0.73 13.93 -9.71
N GLY A 85 1.61 14.51 -8.89
CA GLY A 85 1.35 15.65 -8.01
C GLY A 85 1.06 16.95 -8.76
N VAL A 86 0.46 16.86 -9.96
CA VAL A 86 -0.26 17.98 -10.53
C VAL A 86 -1.43 18.28 -9.59
N PRO A 87 -1.53 19.50 -9.03
CA PRO A 87 -2.73 19.91 -8.33
C PRO A 87 -3.85 20.04 -9.35
N CYS A 88 -4.53 18.93 -9.65
CA CYS A 88 -5.77 18.94 -10.41
C CYS A 88 -6.91 19.29 -9.45
N ALA A 89 -6.85 20.49 -8.91
CA ALA A 89 -7.95 21.19 -8.27
C ALA A 89 -7.87 22.65 -8.70
N LEU A 90 -8.28 22.89 -9.95
CA LEU A 90 -9.00 24.10 -10.30
C LEU A 90 -10.23 24.19 -9.38
N ALA A 91 -10.05 24.82 -8.22
CA ALA A 91 -11.10 25.59 -7.58
C ALA A 91 -10.63 27.05 -7.64
N GLY A 92 -10.77 27.64 -8.82
CA GLY A 92 -10.81 29.08 -8.95
C GLY A 92 -12.01 29.59 -8.16
N HIS A 93 -11.78 30.03 -6.93
CA HIS A 93 -12.62 31.01 -6.26
C HIS A 93 -11.83 32.33 -6.30
N ARG A 94 -11.89 33.01 -7.45
CA ARG A 94 -11.43 34.39 -7.60
C ARG A 94 -12.56 35.19 -8.22
N GLY A 95 -13.04 36.20 -7.50
CA GLY A 95 -13.75 37.35 -8.06
C GLY A 95 -15.26 37.32 -7.90
N GLY A 96 -15.78 38.25 -7.11
CA GLY A 96 -17.19 38.52 -6.85
C GLY A 96 -17.34 39.22 -5.52
#